data_AF-A0A0L8GT84-F1
#
_entry.id   AF-A0A0L8GT84-F1
#
_cell.length_a   1.000
_cell.length_b   1.000
_cell.length_c   1.000
_cell.angle_alpha   90.00
_cell.angle_beta   90.00
_cell.angle_gamma   90.00
#
_symmetry.space_group_name_H-M   'P 1'
#
loop_
_entity.id
_entity.type
_entity.pdbx_description
1 polymer ?
#
loop_
_entity_poly.entity_id
_entity_poly.type
_entity_poly.pdbx_seq_one_letter_code
_entity_poly.pdbx_strand_id
1 'polypeptide(L)'
;MWLHKQEPIGGESIEVEIDEALIVHRKYGRSRILSQVWLFGRIEQTSKCCFVVPLINKKRNKTILVPLIQAYIKPGSVIYSDSWATYKNLNSLGYHHYVINHSENFINEMYTHIRTQNIEHL
;
A
#
# COMPACT_ATOMS: atom_id res chain seq x y z
N MET A 1 -19.82 -4.80 11.16
CA MET A 1 -18.63 -5.66 11.03
C MET A 1 -17.61 -4.89 10.20
N TRP A 2 -16.48 -4.54 10.81
CA TRP A 2 -15.43 -3.58 10.42
C TRP A 2 -15.30 -3.19 8.94
N LEU A 3 -15.86 -2.04 8.56
CA LEU A 3 -15.33 -1.14 7.52
C LEU A 3 -16.08 0.21 7.61
N HIS A 4 -15.88 0.97 8.69
CA HIS A 4 -16.35 2.36 8.67
C HIS A 4 -15.58 3.09 7.56
N LYS A 5 -16.33 3.74 6.66
CA LYS A 5 -15.84 4.69 5.65
C LYS A 5 -14.70 5.49 6.26
N GLN A 6 -13.47 5.15 5.90
CA GLN A 6 -12.31 5.85 6.41
C GLN A 6 -12.11 7.13 5.63
N GLU A 7 -11.70 8.16 6.33
CA GLU A 7 -11.34 9.40 5.67
C GLU A 7 -10.08 9.19 4.81
N PRO A 8 -10.03 9.85 3.64
CA PRO A 8 -8.85 9.82 2.83
C PRO A 8 -7.71 10.56 3.55
N ILE A 9 -6.50 10.00 3.46
CA ILE A 9 -5.28 10.57 4.03
C ILE A 9 -4.45 11.20 2.91
N GLY A 10 -3.34 11.84 3.27
CA GLY A 10 -2.54 12.56 2.29
C GLY A 10 -3.14 13.91 1.88
N GLY A 11 -2.66 14.43 0.77
CA GLY A 11 -2.90 15.77 0.27
C GLY A 11 -1.62 16.37 -0.31
N GLU A 12 -1.68 17.61 -0.76
CA GLU A 12 -0.54 18.31 -1.35
C GLU A 12 0.74 18.16 -0.49
N SER A 13 1.81 17.64 -1.09
CA SER A 13 3.12 17.42 -0.43
C SER A 13 3.11 16.43 0.76
N ILE A 14 2.01 15.70 1.00
CA ILE A 14 1.97 14.67 2.04
C ILE A 14 2.41 13.33 1.47
N GLU A 15 3.32 12.68 2.18
CA GLU A 15 3.93 11.42 1.81
C GLU A 15 3.14 10.22 2.36
N VAL A 16 2.75 9.33 1.45
CA VAL A 16 1.99 8.12 1.74
C VAL A 16 2.70 6.92 1.11
N GLU A 17 3.02 5.93 1.93
CA GLU A 17 3.54 4.64 1.49
C GLU A 17 2.37 3.67 1.30
N ILE A 18 2.38 2.89 0.22
CA ILE A 18 1.36 1.88 -0.08
C ILE A 18 1.99 0.53 -0.36
N ASP A 19 1.31 -0.54 0.04
CA ASP A 19 1.78 -1.92 -0.20
C ASP A 19 0.63 -2.94 -0.14
N GLU A 20 0.91 -4.18 -0.54
CA GLU A 20 -0.01 -5.30 -0.50
C GLU A 20 0.55 -6.53 0.21
N ALA A 21 -0.12 -6.93 1.29
CA ALA A 21 0.21 -8.14 2.03
C ALA A 21 -0.75 -9.30 1.69
N LEU A 22 -0.23 -10.52 1.60
CA LEU A 22 -1.03 -11.74 1.47
C LEU A 22 -1.07 -12.50 2.80
N ILE A 23 -2.23 -12.48 3.47
CA ILE A 23 -2.45 -13.35 4.64
C ILE A 23 -2.91 -14.72 4.16
N VAL A 24 -2.15 -15.75 4.55
CA VAL A 24 -2.45 -17.15 4.25
C VAL A 24 -2.71 -17.91 5.55
N HIS A 25 -3.92 -18.44 5.71
CA HIS A 25 -4.21 -19.37 6.80
C HIS A 25 -3.98 -20.80 6.32
N ARG A 26 -3.09 -21.52 7.01
CA ARG A 26 -2.78 -22.94 6.77
C ARG A 26 -3.23 -23.80 7.93
N LYS A 27 -3.70 -25.02 7.64
CA LYS A 27 -3.96 -26.02 8.70
C LYS A 27 -2.65 -26.29 9.46
N TYR A 28 -2.63 -26.04 10.77
CA TYR A 28 -1.45 -26.11 11.64
C TYR A 28 -0.24 -25.28 11.16
N GLY A 29 -0.47 -24.19 10.42
CA GLY A 29 0.59 -23.32 9.92
C GLY A 29 1.50 -23.91 8.82
N ARG A 30 1.41 -25.21 8.52
CA ARG A 30 2.33 -25.89 7.57
C ARG A 30 1.64 -26.75 6.52
N SER A 31 0.37 -27.10 6.71
CA SER A 31 -0.35 -28.02 5.83
C SER A 31 -1.17 -27.24 4.78
N ARG A 32 -2.28 -27.83 4.32
CA ARG A 32 -3.18 -27.29 3.29
C ARG A 32 -3.56 -25.83 3.59
N ILE A 33 -3.52 -25.00 2.55
CA ILE A 33 -4.05 -23.63 2.58
C ILE A 33 -5.56 -23.70 2.76
N LEU A 34 -6.05 -23.13 3.86
CA LEU A 34 -7.46 -23.07 4.21
C LEU A 34 -8.09 -21.79 3.67
N SER A 35 -7.38 -20.66 3.76
CA SER A 35 -7.82 -19.39 3.20
C SER A 35 -6.65 -18.48 2.85
N GLN A 36 -6.93 -17.55 1.95
CA GLN A 36 -6.03 -16.50 1.52
C GLN A 36 -6.82 -15.20 1.43
N VAL A 37 -6.25 -14.10 1.93
CA VAL A 37 -6.82 -12.77 1.83
C VAL A 37 -5.70 -11.81 1.48
N TRP A 38 -5.87 -11.09 0.39
CA TRP A 38 -5.00 -9.95 0.08
C TRP A 38 -5.48 -8.74 0.87
N LEU A 39 -4.51 -8.02 1.40
CA LEU A 39 -4.68 -6.78 2.12
C LEU A 39 -3.98 -5.67 1.32
N PHE A 40 -4.60 -4.51 1.26
CA PHE A 40 -3.99 -3.28 0.77
C PHE A 40 -3.72 -2.37 1.95
N GLY A 41 -2.45 -2.04 2.18
CA GLY A 41 -1.98 -1.20 3.26
C GLY A 41 -1.58 0.19 2.77
N ARG A 42 -1.73 1.18 3.64
CA ARG A 42 -1.17 2.52 3.45
C ARG A 42 -0.67 3.07 4.78
N ILE A 43 0.40 3.85 4.75
CA ILE A 43 0.93 4.57 5.90
C ILE A 43 1.24 6.01 5.50
N GLU A 44 0.69 6.97 6.21
CA GLU A 44 1.12 8.37 6.08
C GLU A 44 2.37 8.60 6.93
N GLN A 45 3.44 9.14 6.34
CA GLN A 45 4.71 9.26 7.04
C GLN A 45 4.69 10.29 8.17
N THR A 46 3.93 11.38 8.00
CA THR A 46 3.88 12.49 8.96
C THR A 46 3.11 12.12 10.23
N SER A 47 1.88 11.61 10.08
CA SER A 47 1.04 11.22 11.21
C SER A 47 1.31 9.81 11.74
N LYS A 48 2.01 8.98 10.97
CA LYS A 48 2.17 7.53 11.21
C LYS A 48 0.84 6.79 11.30
N CYS A 49 -0.24 7.38 10.78
CA CYS A 49 -1.51 6.70 10.65
C CYS A 49 -1.39 5.61 9.58
N CYS A 50 -1.56 4.35 10.01
CA CYS A 50 -1.60 3.19 9.13
C CYS A 50 -3.03 2.70 8.96
N PHE A 51 -3.34 2.17 7.78
CA PHE A 51 -4.59 1.49 7.56
C PHE A 51 -4.46 0.35 6.57
N VAL A 52 -5.29 -0.67 6.76
CA VAL A 52 -5.28 -1.88 5.96
C VAL A 52 -6.70 -2.27 5.56
N VAL A 53 -6.91 -2.51 4.27
CA VAL A 53 -8.20 -2.88 3.67
C VAL A 53 -8.11 -4.28 3.07
N PRO A 54 -9.02 -5.21 3.42
CA PRO A 54 -9.09 -6.49 2.74
C PRO A 54 -9.65 -6.36 1.32
N LEU A 55 -8.98 -6.98 0.35
CA LEU A 55 -9.44 -7.05 -1.02
C LEU A 55 -10.55 -8.11 -1.16
N ILE A 56 -11.77 -7.64 -1.37
CA ILE A 56 -13.02 -8.43 -1.32
C ILE A 56 -13.04 -9.64 -2.29
N ASN A 57 -12.20 -9.64 -3.33
CA ASN A 57 -12.11 -10.73 -4.31
C ASN A 57 -10.81 -11.54 -4.27
N LYS A 58 -9.97 -11.38 -3.23
CA LYS A 58 -8.66 -12.06 -3.09
C LYS A 58 -7.77 -11.89 -4.33
N LYS A 59 -7.95 -10.80 -5.08
CA LYS A 59 -7.20 -10.51 -6.30
C LYS A 59 -6.56 -9.14 -6.17
N ARG A 60 -5.26 -9.12 -6.40
CA ARG A 60 -4.43 -7.94 -6.54
C ARG A 60 -4.52 -7.53 -8.02
N ASN A 61 -5.49 -6.68 -8.37
CA ASN A 61 -5.70 -6.23 -9.74
C ASN A 61 -5.72 -4.71 -9.80
N LYS A 62 -5.20 -4.12 -10.88
CA LYS A 62 -5.24 -2.68 -11.14
C LYS A 62 -6.64 -2.08 -11.02
N THR A 63 -7.66 -2.78 -11.51
CA THR A 63 -9.06 -2.36 -11.45
C THR A 63 -9.64 -2.30 -10.04
N ILE A 64 -8.97 -2.90 -9.04
CA ILE A 64 -9.35 -2.86 -7.63
C ILE A 64 -8.50 -1.84 -6.89
N LEU A 65 -7.18 -1.87 -7.08
CA LEU A 65 -6.25 -1.05 -6.32
C LEU A 65 -6.28 0.43 -6.69
N VAL A 66 -6.43 0.76 -7.98
CA VAL A 66 -6.49 2.17 -8.39
C VAL A 66 -7.72 2.88 -7.79
N PRO A 67 -8.94 2.31 -7.84
CA PRO A 67 -10.07 2.91 -7.13
C PRO A 67 -9.89 3.00 -5.61
N LEU A 68 -9.22 2.03 -4.98
CA LEU A 68 -8.91 2.11 -3.55
C LEU A 68 -7.96 3.28 -3.26
N ILE A 69 -6.90 3.44 -4.05
CA ILE A 69 -5.99 4.59 -3.93
C ILE A 69 -6.75 5.90 -4.09
N GLN A 70 -7.64 6.02 -5.08
CA GLN A 70 -8.43 7.24 -5.28
C GLN A 70 -9.45 7.51 -4.17
N ALA A 71 -10.03 6.45 -3.59
CA ALA A 71 -10.98 6.58 -2.49
C ALA A 71 -10.32 6.98 -1.17
N TYR A 72 -9.05 6.59 -0.99
CA TYR A 72 -8.37 6.67 0.29
C TYR A 72 -7.19 7.66 0.28
N ILE A 73 -6.59 8.01 -0.86
CA ILE A 73 -5.44 8.92 -0.91
C ILE A 73 -5.85 10.16 -1.69
N LYS A 74 -5.76 11.32 -1.05
CA LYS A 74 -6.11 12.59 -1.69
C LYS A 74 -5.15 12.89 -2.85
N PRO A 75 -5.63 13.48 -3.96
CA PRO A 75 -4.76 13.94 -5.05
C PRO A 75 -3.74 14.96 -4.52
N GLY A 76 -2.61 15.10 -5.22
CA GLY A 76 -1.46 15.91 -4.80
C GLY A 76 -0.52 15.21 -3.82
N SER A 77 -0.91 14.02 -3.32
CA SER A 77 -0.04 13.22 -2.44
C SER A 77 1.19 12.69 -3.16
N VAL A 78 2.27 12.57 -2.41
CA VAL A 78 3.47 11.84 -2.80
C VAL A 78 3.28 10.38 -2.41
N ILE A 79 3.18 9.48 -3.39
CA ILE A 79 2.97 8.05 -3.17
C ILE A 79 4.28 7.30 -3.36
N TYR A 80 4.63 6.46 -2.40
CA TYR A 80 5.72 5.49 -2.50
C TYR A 80 5.16 4.08 -2.57
N SER A 81 5.60 3.29 -3.55
CA SER A 81 5.19 1.88 -3.70
C SER A 81 6.28 1.03 -4.31
N ASP A 82 6.11 -0.28 -4.27
CA ASP A 82 6.89 -1.23 -5.06
C ASP A 82 6.80 -0.99 -6.57
N SER A 83 7.76 -1.58 -7.30
CA SER A 83 7.90 -1.54 -8.77
C SER A 83 6.79 -2.25 -9.55
N TRP A 84 5.58 -2.35 -9.00
CA TRP A 84 4.54 -3.14 -9.61
C TRP A 84 3.80 -2.38 -10.73
N ALA A 85 3.57 -3.08 -11.85
CA ALA A 85 3.06 -2.48 -13.09
C ALA A 85 1.69 -1.80 -12.93
N THR A 86 0.91 -2.23 -11.93
CA THR A 86 -0.38 -1.64 -11.54
C THR A 86 -0.27 -0.14 -11.24
N TYR A 87 0.85 0.30 -10.69
CA TYR A 87 1.04 1.67 -10.19
C TYR A 87 1.61 2.65 -11.20
N LYS A 88 2.04 2.18 -12.39
CA LYS A 88 2.69 3.02 -13.41
C LYS A 88 1.91 4.26 -13.85
N ASN A 89 0.58 4.26 -13.69
CA ASN A 89 -0.27 5.37 -14.13
C ASN A 89 -0.65 6.33 -12.99
N LEU A 90 -0.13 6.17 -11.77
CA LEU A 90 -0.49 7.06 -10.65
C LEU A 90 -0.14 8.52 -10.92
N ASN A 91 0.97 8.78 -11.62
CA ASN A 91 1.33 10.14 -12.05
C ASN A 91 0.25 10.82 -12.89
N SER A 92 -0.36 10.09 -13.83
CA SER A 92 -1.45 10.61 -14.67
C SER A 92 -2.77 10.79 -13.91
N LEU A 93 -2.87 10.28 -12.68
CA LEU A 93 -4.06 10.36 -11.84
C LEU A 93 -3.97 11.48 -10.78
N GLY A 94 -2.94 12.32 -10.85
CA GLY A 94 -2.76 13.47 -9.96
C GLY A 94 -1.97 13.14 -8.69
N TYR A 95 -1.10 12.14 -8.73
CA TYR A 95 -0.19 11.79 -7.63
C TYR A 95 1.26 12.00 -8.06
N HIS A 96 2.15 12.22 -7.10
CA HIS A 96 3.60 12.17 -7.32
C HIS A 96 4.09 10.78 -6.92
N HIS A 97 4.16 9.85 -7.88
CA HIS A 97 4.49 8.46 -7.62
C HIS A 97 5.98 8.18 -7.76
N TYR A 98 6.54 7.61 -6.70
CA TYR A 98 7.89 7.10 -6.62
C TYR A 98 7.88 5.60 -6.37
N VAL A 99 8.84 4.92 -7.00
CA VAL A 99 8.97 3.48 -6.93
C VAL A 99 10.13 3.12 -6.01
N ILE A 100 9.86 2.28 -5.01
CA ILE A 100 10.85 1.69 -4.13
C ILE A 100 11.30 0.35 -4.75
N ASN A 101 12.61 0.10 -4.74
CA ASN A 101 13.19 -1.15 -5.19
C ASN A 101 13.66 -1.97 -3.97
N HIS A 102 12.84 -2.91 -3.49
CA HIS A 102 13.15 -3.74 -2.32
C HIS A 102 14.27 -4.77 -2.55
N SER A 103 14.72 -5.01 -3.79
CA SER A 103 15.84 -5.94 -4.06
C SER A 103 17.19 -5.38 -3.66
N GLU A 104 17.29 -4.06 -3.61
CA GLU A 104 18.49 -3.36 -3.21
C GLU A 104 18.14 -2.73 -1.86
N ASN A 105 18.80 -3.13 -0.77
CA ASN A 105 18.79 -2.39 0.50
C ASN A 105 19.38 -0.96 0.36
N PHE A 106 19.37 -0.40 -0.85
CA PHE A 106 19.64 0.98 -1.16
C PHE A 106 18.36 1.77 -0.90
N ILE A 107 18.26 2.24 0.34
CA ILE A 107 17.67 3.54 0.61
C ILE A 107 18.45 4.51 -0.30
N ASN A 108 17.91 4.83 -1.48
CA ASN A 108 18.44 5.92 -2.29
C ASN A 108 18.52 7.14 -1.35
N GLU A 109 19.70 7.75 -1.23
CA GLU A 109 20.03 8.76 -0.22
C GLU A 109 19.02 9.92 -0.14
N MET A 110 18.22 10.10 -1.20
CA MET A 110 17.09 11.01 -1.29
C MET A 110 15.86 10.65 -0.42
N TYR A 111 15.78 9.43 0.12
CA TYR A 111 14.62 8.87 0.84
C TYR A 111 14.97 8.33 2.23
N THR A 112 16.05 8.83 2.84
CA THR A 112 16.53 8.40 4.17
C THR A 112 15.51 8.56 5.31
N HIS A 113 14.44 9.35 5.11
CA HIS A 113 13.34 9.49 6.06
C HIS A 113 12.22 8.45 5.89
N ILE A 114 12.18 7.72 4.77
CA ILE A 114 11.17 6.72 4.47
C ILE A 114 11.58 5.39 5.12
N ARG A 115 10.95 5.07 6.24
CA ARG A 115 11.16 3.80 6.95
C ARG A 115 10.28 2.72 6.32
N THR A 116 10.72 2.14 5.22
CA THR A 116 10.05 1.01 4.54
C THR A 116 9.93 -0.25 5.41
N GLN A 117 10.72 -0.34 6.48
CA GLN A 117 10.64 -1.42 7.48
C GLN A 117 9.30 -1.44 8.26
N ASN A 118 8.48 -0.39 8.21
CA ASN A 118 7.22 -0.34 8.95
C ASN A 118 6.09 -1.13 8.29
N ILE A 119 6.15 -1.38 6.98
CA ILE A 119 5.11 -2.12 6.26
C ILE A 119 5.44 -3.62 6.17
N GLU A 120 6.72 -3.96 6.00
CA GLU A 120 7.16 -5.37 5.93
C GLU A 120 6.92 -6.15 7.24
N HIS A 121 6.70 -5.44 8.35
CA HIS A 121 6.43 -5.99 9.69
C HIS A 121 4.98 -5.81 10.16
N LEU A 122 4.04 -5.41 9.28
CA LEU A 122 2.60 -5.35 9.57
C LEU A 122 1.92 -6.73 9.57
#